data_AF-A0A7K9UEV8-F1
#
_entry.id   AF-A0A7K9UEV8-F1
#
_cell.length_a   1.000
_cell.length_b   1.000
_cell.length_c   1.000
_cell.angle_alpha   90.00
_cell.angle_beta   90.00
_cell.angle_gamma   90.00
#
_symmetry.space_group_name_H-M   'P 1'
#
loop_
_entity.id
_entity.type
_entity.pdbx_description
1 polymer ?
#
loop_
_entity_poly.entity_id
_entity_poly.type
_entity_poly.pdbx_seq_one_letter_code
_entity_poly.pdbx_strand_id
1 'polypeptide(L)'
;QEEEEIPLKKEKTHFTVRLTELKPADKVKLIKEVKNFVPGINLVQAKKLVESLPQEIKANASKEEAEKIKAALEAAGGTVVLE
;
A
#
# COMPACT_ATOMS: atom_id res chain seq x y z
N GLN A 1 -34.36 -10.80 14.48
CA GLN A 1 -33.03 -11.40 14.67
C GLN A 1 -32.51 -11.65 13.27
N GLU A 2 -31.68 -10.84 12.65
CA GLU A 2 -30.80 -9.72 13.02
C GLU A 2 -30.54 -9.06 11.64
N GLU A 3 -31.05 -7.86 11.39
CA GLU A 3 -30.23 -6.63 11.26
C GLU A 3 -28.99 -6.89 10.37
N GLU A 4 -29.11 -6.69 9.06
CA GLU A 4 -28.77 -5.43 8.41
C GLU A 4 -27.29 -5.03 8.60
N GLU A 5 -26.44 -5.35 7.63
CA GLU A 5 -25.59 -4.35 6.97
C GLU A 5 -24.91 -5.01 5.77
N ILE A 6 -25.47 -4.73 4.59
CA ILE A 6 -24.66 -4.43 3.42
C ILE A 6 -23.81 -3.23 3.84
N PRO A 7 -22.46 -3.30 3.96
CA PRO A 7 -21.70 -2.09 3.94
C PRO A 7 -21.62 -1.73 2.47
N LEU A 8 -22.67 -1.04 2.03
CA LEU A 8 -22.59 0.16 1.23
C LEU A 8 -21.15 0.43 0.83
N LYS A 9 -20.91 0.31 -0.48
CA LYS A 9 -19.91 1.00 -1.26
C LYS A 9 -19.89 2.47 -0.79
N LYS A 10 -19.28 2.72 0.37
CA LYS A 10 -19.09 4.05 0.91
C LYS A 10 -18.37 4.76 -0.21
N GLU A 11 -18.83 5.96 -0.52
CA GLU A 11 -18.00 6.98 -1.11
C GLU A 11 -16.84 7.27 -0.15
N LYS A 12 -15.96 6.28 0.07
CA LYS A 12 -14.61 6.50 0.56
C LYS A 12 -13.95 7.22 -0.62
N THR A 13 -13.95 8.54 -0.55
CA THR A 13 -13.01 9.40 -1.29
C THR A 13 -11.55 9.08 -0.95
N HIS A 14 -11.33 8.16 0.01
CA HIS A 14 -10.08 7.83 0.67
C HIS A 14 -9.86 6.31 0.66
N PHE A 15 -8.99 5.86 -0.23
CA PHE A 15 -8.51 4.49 -0.38
C PHE A 15 -7.26 4.27 0.46
N THR A 16 -7.15 3.09 1.04
CA THR A 16 -5.95 2.64 1.74
C THR A 16 -5.15 1.71 0.85
N VAL A 17 -3.90 2.09 0.59
CA VAL A 17 -2.92 1.33 -0.17
C VAL A 17 -2.17 0.43 0.79
N ARG A 18 -2.47 -0.88 0.74
CA ARG A 18 -1.84 -1.90 1.57
C ARG A 18 -0.95 -2.81 0.72
N LEU A 19 0.34 -2.83 1.03
CA LEU A 19 1.29 -3.79 0.46
C LEU A 19 1.11 -5.15 1.14
N THR A 20 0.78 -6.17 0.36
CA THR A 20 0.44 -7.51 0.84
C THR A 20 1.51 -8.54 0.51
N GLU A 21 2.18 -8.38 -0.63
CA GLU A 21 3.29 -9.24 -1.03
C GLU A 21 4.44 -8.44 -1.63
N LEU A 22 5.62 -9.05 -1.69
CA LEU A 22 6.77 -8.49 -2.38
C LEU A 22 7.61 -9.59 -3.02
N LYS A 23 8.26 -9.23 -4.12
CA LYS A 23 9.26 -10.07 -4.77
C LYS A 23 10.62 -9.82 -4.13
N PRO A 24 11.28 -10.85 -3.58
CA PRO A 24 12.60 -10.68 -2.95
C PRO A 24 13.66 -10.17 -3.93
N ALA A 25 13.53 -10.47 -5.23
CA ALA A 25 14.39 -9.96 -6.29
C ALA A 25 14.29 -8.43 -6.49
N ASP A 26 13.09 -7.86 -6.32
CA ASP A 26 12.84 -6.43 -6.51
C ASP A 26 12.78 -5.65 -5.20
N LYS A 27 13.10 -6.30 -4.07
CA LYS A 27 13.09 -5.71 -2.73
C LYS A 27 13.86 -4.39 -2.64
N VAL A 28 14.99 -4.28 -3.32
CA VAL A 28 15.78 -3.02 -3.35
C VAL A 28 15.03 -1.90 -4.07
N LYS A 29 14.32 -2.21 -5.16
CA LYS A 29 13.48 -1.23 -5.86
C LYS A 29 12.29 -0.83 -5.00
N LEU A 30 11.62 -1.82 -4.39
CA LEU A 30 10.48 -1.57 -3.51
C LEU A 30 10.85 -0.73 -2.28
N ILE A 31 12.03 -0.95 -1.67
CA ILE A 31 12.55 -0.12 -0.57
C ILE A 31 12.72 1.33 -1.00
N LYS A 32 13.20 1.58 -2.24
CA LYS A 32 13.31 2.95 -2.78
C LYS A 32 11.93 3.56 -3.00
N GLU A 33 11.01 2.81 -3.59
CA GLU A 33 9.64 3.28 -3.86
C GLU A 33 8.87 3.58 -2.57
N VAL A 34 8.93 2.69 -1.58
CA VAL A 34 8.34 2.89 -0.26
C VAL A 34 8.93 4.10 0.44
N LYS A 35 10.24 4.33 0.34
CA LYS A 35 10.88 5.55 0.89
C LYS A 35 10.41 6.82 0.16
N ASN A 36 10.09 6.74 -1.12
CA ASN A 36 9.51 7.86 -1.87
C ASN A 36 8.06 8.13 -1.44
N PHE A 37 7.26 7.09 -1.19
CA PHE A 37 5.85 7.22 -0.79
C PHE A 37 5.63 7.53 0.69
N VAL A 38 6.55 7.08 1.56
CA VAL A 38 6.52 7.28 3.01
C VAL A 38 7.72 8.14 3.41
N PRO A 39 7.65 9.47 3.25
CA PRO A 39 8.75 10.36 3.63
C PRO A 39 9.01 10.28 5.14
N GLY A 40 10.28 10.40 5.53
CA GLY A 40 10.70 10.40 6.94
C GLY A 40 11.18 9.06 7.50
N ILE A 41 11.08 7.97 6.73
CA ILE A 41 11.67 6.68 7.11
C ILE A 41 13.13 6.55 6.65
N ASN A 42 13.95 5.91 7.47
CA ASN A 42 15.34 5.59 7.12
C ASN A 42 15.44 4.24 6.38
N LEU A 43 16.64 3.88 5.92
CA LEU A 43 16.87 2.66 5.11
C LEU A 43 16.49 1.37 5.85
N VAL A 44 16.70 1.34 7.18
CA VAL A 44 16.37 0.20 8.03
C VAL A 44 14.86 0.09 8.22
N GLN A 45 14.18 1.22 8.43
CA GLN A 45 12.73 1.26 8.56
C GLN A 45 12.04 0.91 7.24
N ALA A 46 12.51 1.42 6.11
CA ALA A 46 11.99 1.04 4.79
C ALA A 46 12.16 -0.46 4.52
N LYS A 47 13.32 -1.04 4.86
CA LYS A 47 13.54 -2.50 4.76
C LYS A 47 12.57 -3.27 5.64
N LYS A 48 12.42 -2.88 6.91
CA LYS A 48 11.49 -3.51 7.84
C LYS A 48 10.04 -3.37 7.38
N LEU A 49 9.68 -2.24 6.78
CA LEU A 49 8.33 -1.95 6.30
C LEU A 49 7.96 -2.84 5.13
N VAL A 50 8.86 -2.99 4.14
CA VAL A 50 8.62 -3.96 3.06
C VAL A 50 8.61 -5.39 3.59
N GLU A 51 9.49 -5.78 4.53
CA GLU A 51 9.50 -7.14 5.10
C GLU A 51 8.28 -7.45 6.00
N SER A 52 7.54 -6.44 6.44
CA SER A 52 6.49 -6.57 7.45
C SER A 52 5.09 -6.63 6.83
N LEU A 53 4.89 -7.55 5.88
CA LEU A 53 3.62 -7.72 5.18
C LEU A 53 2.58 -8.48 6.02
N PRO A 54 1.27 -8.14 5.93
CA PRO A 54 0.70 -7.03 5.17
C PRO A 54 0.91 -5.67 5.88
N GLN A 55 1.31 -4.64 5.12
CA GLN A 55 1.65 -3.31 5.63
C GLN A 55 0.92 -2.19 4.90
N GLU A 56 0.49 -1.16 5.61
CA GLU A 56 -0.10 0.03 5.01
C GLU A 56 1.00 0.99 4.52
N ILE A 57 0.97 1.35 3.24
CA ILE A 57 1.92 2.32 2.65
C ILE A 57 1.33 3.72 2.65
N LYS A 58 0.03 3.84 2.37
CA LYS A 58 -0.66 5.12 2.30
C LYS A 58 -2.13 4.93 2.67
N ALA A 59 -2.58 5.56 3.74
CA ALA A 59 -4.00 5.72 4.03
C ALA A 59 -4.54 7.01 3.42
N ASN A 60 -5.86 7.02 3.19
CA ASN A 60 -6.60 8.18 2.71
C ASN A 60 -6.09 8.75 1.37
N ALA A 61 -5.68 7.88 0.46
CA ALA A 61 -5.33 8.27 -0.90
C ALA A 61 -6.60 8.44 -1.76
N SER A 62 -6.63 9.45 -2.63
CA SER A 62 -7.68 9.54 -3.66
C SER A 62 -7.61 8.35 -4.60
N LYS A 63 -8.69 8.00 -5.31
CA LYS A 63 -8.71 6.85 -6.24
C LYS A 63 -7.54 6.88 -7.23
N GLU A 64 -7.29 8.03 -7.85
CA GLU A 64 -6.21 8.22 -8.81
C GLU A 64 -4.82 8.06 -8.16
N GLU A 65 -4.67 8.56 -6.94
CA GLU A 65 -3.41 8.49 -6.19
C GLU A 65 -3.14 7.05 -5.74
N ALA A 66 -4.18 6.35 -5.27
CA ALA A 66 -4.12 4.96 -4.87
C ALA A 66 -3.76 4.04 -6.05
N GLU A 67 -4.38 4.22 -7.22
CA GLU A 67 -4.02 3.47 -8.42
C GLU A 67 -2.60 3.77 -8.90
N LYS A 68 -2.16 5.03 -8.81
CA LYS A 68 -0.79 5.42 -9.16
C LYS A 68 0.24 4.79 -8.21
N ILE A 69 -0.01 4.80 -6.91
CA ILE A 69 0.87 4.17 -5.91
C ILE A 69 0.88 2.65 -6.10
N LYS A 70 -0.29 2.04 -6.30
CA LYS A 70 -0.41 0.61 -6.62
C LYS A 70 0.44 0.24 -7.83
N ALA A 71 0.26 0.94 -8.96
CA ALA A 71 0.98 0.65 -10.19
C ALA A 71 2.50 0.83 -10.02
N ALA A 72 2.94 1.85 -9.30
CA ALA A 72 4.36 2.07 -9.00
C ALA A 72 4.94 0.95 -8.13
N LEU A 73 4.24 0.55 -7.07
CA LEU A 73 4.68 -0.53 -6.18
C LEU A 73 4.66 -1.89 -6.88
N GLU A 74 3.65 -2.19 -7.70
CA GLU A 74 3.57 -3.41 -8.52
C GLU A 74 4.68 -3.46 -9.58
N ALA A 75 4.99 -2.34 -10.22
CA ALA A 75 6.14 -2.22 -11.12
C ALA A 75 7.49 -2.38 -10.38
N ALA A 76 7.56 -1.95 -9.12
CA ALA A 76 8.69 -2.18 -8.23
C ALA A 76 8.69 -3.59 -7.60
N GLY A 77 7.76 -4.47 -7.99
CA GLY A 77 7.70 -5.88 -7.58
C GLY A 77 6.96 -6.15 -6.27
N GLY A 78 6.12 -5.24 -5.80
CA GLY A 78 5.25 -5.39 -4.63
C GLY A 78 3.77 -5.54 -4.99
N THR A 79 3.06 -6.48 -4.38
CA THR A 79 1.60 -6.62 -4.59
C THR A 79 0.85 -5.71 -3.64
N VAL A 80 -0.02 -4.86 -4.18
CA VAL A 80 -0.76 -3.87 -3.40
C VAL A 80 -2.26 -4.07 -3.58
N VAL A 81 -2.97 -4.06 -2.45
CA VAL A 81 -4.43 -4.11 -2.37
C VAL A 81 -4.92 -2.71 -1.97
N LEU A 82 -6.00 -2.28 -2.63
CA LEU A 82 -6.70 -1.02 -2.32
C LEU A 82 -7.97 -1.34 -1.53
N GLU A 83 -8.09 -0.82 -0.31
CA GLU A 83 -9.22 -1.02 0.62
C GLU A 83 -9.93 0.30 1.03
#